data_AF-A0A0A9WA30-F1
#
_entry.id   AF-A0A0A9WA30-F1
#
_cell.length_a   1.000
_cell.length_b   1.000
_cell.length_c   1.000
_cell.angle_alpha   90.00
_cell.angle_beta   90.00
_cell.angle_gamma   90.00
#
_symmetry.space_group_name_H-M   'P 1'
#
loop_
_entity.id
_entity.type
_entity.pdbx_description
1 polymer ?
#
loop_
_entity_poly.entity_id
_entity_poly.type
_entity_poly.pdbx_seq_one_letter_code
_entity_poly.pdbx_strand_id
1 'polypeptide(L)'
;APVITRSYQHPMNLPKFGGTPGENIDEFISELRGILRAGPWENREEISFIGSCVKGNARIWWESKVGNFTTSDEAIEALQNYFSRKPAMAREKAKLSKRTQKRMEPLSDYVRETFAI
;
A
#
# COMPACT_ATOMS: atom_id res chain seq x y z
N ALA A 1 43.58 -3.26 -5.30
CA ALA A 1 42.57 -2.26 -5.69
C ALA A 1 41.70 -1.95 -4.47
N PRO A 2 41.47 -0.69 -4.09
CA PRO A 2 40.58 -0.39 -2.97
C PRO A 2 39.13 -0.68 -3.39
N VAL A 3 38.42 -1.42 -2.55
CA VAL A 3 36.97 -1.64 -2.68
C VAL A 3 36.30 -0.31 -2.36
N ILE A 4 35.87 0.42 -3.39
CA ILE A 4 35.04 1.62 -3.21
C ILE A 4 33.65 1.11 -2.81
N THR A 5 33.41 0.95 -1.51
CA THR A 5 32.06 0.89 -0.96
C THR A 5 31.44 2.27 -1.15
N ARG A 6 30.73 2.47 -2.27
CA ARG A 6 29.84 3.61 -2.45
C ARG A 6 28.72 3.48 -1.43
N SER A 7 28.91 4.05 -0.25
CA SER A 7 27.83 4.34 0.68
C SER A 7 26.94 5.38 0.01
N TYR A 8 25.87 4.93 -0.64
CA TYR A 8 24.82 5.82 -1.12
C TYR A 8 24.24 6.54 0.10
N GLN A 9 24.47 7.85 0.17
CA GLN A 9 23.76 8.71 1.11
C GLN A 9 22.29 8.69 0.70
N HIS A 10 21.44 8.10 1.53
CA HIS A 10 20.00 8.21 1.37
C HIS A 10 19.63 9.69 1.26
N PRO A 11 18.78 10.10 0.30
CA PRO A 11 18.31 11.48 0.23
C PRO A 11 17.71 11.87 1.58
N MET A 12 18.08 13.06 2.07
CA MET A 12 17.73 13.57 3.41
C MET A 12 16.22 13.60 3.70
N ASN A 13 15.37 13.48 2.68
CA ASN A 13 13.92 13.33 2.79
C ASN A 13 13.47 12.06 2.06
N LEU A 14 13.38 10.96 2.81
CA LEU A 14 12.78 9.73 2.31
C LEU A 14 11.25 9.86 2.28
N PRO A 15 10.57 9.42 1.22
CA PRO A 15 9.11 9.35 1.22
C PRO A 15 8.66 8.47 2.40
N LYS A 16 7.63 8.91 3.12
CA LYS A 16 7.08 8.19 4.27
C LYS A 16 5.60 7.92 4.08
N PHE A 17 5.21 6.66 4.22
CA PHE A 17 3.81 6.24 4.14
C PHE A 17 3.34 5.58 5.44
N GLY A 18 2.31 6.13 6.07
CA GLY A 18 1.75 5.64 7.33
C GLY A 18 0.67 4.57 7.20
N GLY A 19 0.05 4.44 6.04
CA GLY A 19 -1.13 3.58 5.84
C GLY A 19 -2.38 4.10 6.55
N THR A 20 -2.49 5.43 6.71
CA THR A 20 -3.65 6.10 7.30
C THR A 20 -4.71 6.46 6.25
N PRO A 21 -6.00 6.52 6.63
CA PRO A 21 -7.05 6.95 5.70
C PRO A 21 -6.81 8.39 5.23
N GLY A 22 -6.62 8.58 3.91
CA GLY A 22 -6.36 9.89 3.30
C GLY A 22 -4.95 10.06 2.76
N GLU A 23 -3.99 9.22 3.15
CA GLU A 23 -2.69 9.15 2.48
C GLU A 23 -2.83 8.53 1.09
N ASN A 24 -2.14 9.12 0.11
CA ASN A 24 -2.14 8.66 -1.28
C ASN A 24 -1.02 7.66 -1.53
N ILE A 25 -1.37 6.37 -1.60
CA ILE A 25 -0.41 5.29 -1.84
C ILE A 25 0.20 5.36 -3.26
N ASP A 26 -0.54 5.83 -4.25
CA ASP A 26 -0.07 5.89 -5.64
C ASP A 26 1.02 6.95 -5.81
N GLU A 27 0.86 8.11 -5.16
CA GLU A 27 1.87 9.16 -5.10
C GLU A 27 3.14 8.69 -4.38
N PHE A 28 2.98 8.04 -3.23
CA PHE A 28 4.09 7.43 -2.50
C PHE A 28 4.88 6.41 -3.35
N ILE A 29 4.19 5.51 -4.06
CA ILE A 29 4.84 4.52 -4.92
C ILE A 29 5.56 5.16 -6.09
N SER A 30 4.98 6.22 -6.68
CA SER A 30 5.63 6.96 -7.76
C SER A 30 6.96 7.56 -7.31
N GLU A 31 7.00 8.21 -6.14
CA GLU A 31 8.24 8.74 -5.56
C GLU A 31 9.24 7.64 -5.22
N LEU A 32 8.78 6.55 -4.60
CA LEU A 32 9.60 5.40 -4.23
C LEU A 32 10.27 4.77 -5.45
N ARG A 33 9.52 4.53 -6.53
CA ARG A 33 10.05 4.01 -7.80
C ARG A 33 11.05 4.97 -8.45
N GLY A 34 10.85 6.28 -8.32
CA GLY A 34 11.80 7.29 -8.77
C GLY A 34 13.16 7.15 -8.09
N ILE A 35 13.18 6.88 -6.78
CA ILE A 35 14.42 6.68 -6.01
C ILE A 35 15.08 5.34 -6.34
N LEU A 36 14.30 4.26 -6.38
CA LEU A 36 14.82 2.91 -6.67
C LEU A 36 15.48 2.85 -8.05
N ARG A 37 14.91 3.51 -9.06
CA ARG A 37 15.50 3.59 -10.41
C ARG A 37 16.77 4.42 -10.50
N ALA A 38 17.07 5.25 -9.50
CA ALA A 38 18.22 6.16 -9.54
C ALA A 38 19.55 5.49 -9.18
N GLY A 39 19.54 4.26 -8.66
CA GLY A 39 20.77 3.56 -8.27
C GLY A 39 20.78 2.09 -8.69
N PRO A 40 21.98 1.48 -8.81
CA PRO A 40 22.13 0.05 -9.03
C PRO A 40 21.96 -0.68 -7.71
N TRP A 41 20.72 -1.01 -7.36
CA TRP A 41 20.39 -1.67 -6.09
C TRP A 41 20.05 -3.13 -6.36
N GLU A 42 20.41 -4.01 -5.43
CA GLU A 42 19.92 -5.39 -5.48
C GLU A 42 18.51 -5.46 -4.88
N ASN A 43 17.67 -6.39 -5.37
CA ASN A 43 16.29 -6.59 -4.86
C ASN A 43 16.20 -6.59 -3.32
N ARG A 44 17.18 -7.20 -2.65
CA ARG A 44 17.21 -7.26 -1.18
C ARG A 44 17.42 -5.89 -0.53
N GLU A 45 18.27 -5.05 -1.14
CA GLU A 45 18.53 -3.68 -0.68
C GLU A 45 17.29 -2.80 -0.92
N GLU A 46 16.65 -2.96 -2.08
CA GLU A 46 15.40 -2.28 -2.41
C GLU A 46 14.28 -2.64 -1.43
N ILE A 47 14.07 -3.93 -1.14
CA ILE A 47 13.08 -4.38 -0.15
C ILE A 47 13.38 -3.77 1.23
N SER A 48 14.64 -3.78 1.67
CA SER A 48 15.05 -3.16 2.94
C SER A 48 14.75 -1.65 2.99
N PHE A 49 14.97 -0.97 1.86
CA PHE A 49 14.67 0.45 1.72
C PHE A 49 13.18 0.76 1.74
N ILE A 50 12.36 -0.04 1.03
CA ILE A 50 10.90 0.10 1.07
C ILE A 50 10.43 0.00 2.52
N GLY A 51 10.96 -0.97 3.28
CA GLY A 51 10.70 -1.12 4.70
C GLY A 51 11.04 0.13 5.54
N SER A 52 12.09 0.86 5.16
CA SER A 52 12.49 2.12 5.80
C SER A 52 11.59 3.31 5.44
N CYS A 53 10.83 3.20 4.35
CA CYS A 53 9.91 4.24 3.86
C CYS A 53 8.47 4.08 4.39
N VAL A 54 8.15 2.96 5.05
CA VAL A 54 6.83 2.73 5.66
C VAL A 54 6.86 2.93 7.18
N LYS A 55 5.78 3.49 7.74
CA LYS A 55 5.57 3.72 9.18
C LYS A 55 4.15 3.32 9.59
N GLY A 56 3.86 3.31 10.90
CA GLY A 56 2.50 3.08 11.42
C GLY A 56 1.85 1.78 10.94
N ASN A 57 0.63 1.88 10.42
CA ASN A 57 -0.13 0.72 9.93
C ASN A 57 0.53 0.04 8.73
N ALA A 58 1.19 0.82 7.87
CA ALA A 58 1.95 0.28 6.75
C ALA A 58 3.17 -0.53 7.22
N ARG A 59 3.84 -0.09 8.29
CA ARG A 59 4.96 -0.83 8.89
C ARG A 59 4.52 -2.16 9.49
N ILE A 60 3.42 -2.17 10.24
CA ILE A 60 2.87 -3.42 10.82
C ILE A 60 2.52 -4.42 9.71
N TRP A 61 1.87 -3.95 8.64
CA TRP A 61 1.58 -4.80 7.50
C TRP A 61 2.85 -5.30 6.81
N TRP A 62 3.83 -4.42 6.61
CA TRP A 62 5.11 -4.73 5.98
C TRP A 62 5.86 -5.84 6.71
N GLU A 63 6.00 -5.73 8.03
CA GLU A 63 6.68 -6.74 8.86
C GLU A 63 5.98 -8.11 8.79
N SER A 64 4.66 -8.15 8.58
CA SER A 64 3.91 -9.39 8.38
C SER A 64 4.07 -10.04 7.01
N LYS A 65 4.65 -9.33 6.02
CA LYS A 65 4.71 -9.76 4.61
C LYS A 65 6.11 -9.80 4.02
N VAL A 66 7.07 -9.05 4.58
CA VAL A 66 8.39 -8.83 3.97
C VAL A 66 9.15 -10.13 3.67
N GLY A 67 8.98 -11.18 4.48
CA GLY A 67 9.64 -12.48 4.25
C GLY A 67 9.12 -13.26 3.04
N ASN A 68 8.04 -12.81 2.41
CA ASN A 68 7.42 -13.46 1.25
C ASN A 68 7.83 -12.84 -0.09
N PHE A 69 8.53 -11.69 -0.07
CA PHE A 69 8.88 -10.97 -1.29
C PHE A 69 10.28 -11.36 -1.77
N THR A 70 10.39 -11.71 -3.04
CA THR A 70 11.69 -12.03 -3.68
C THR A 70 12.20 -10.86 -4.50
N THR A 71 11.29 -10.03 -5.01
CA THR A 71 11.59 -8.83 -5.78
C THR A 71 10.96 -7.58 -5.15
N SER A 72 11.55 -6.41 -5.42
CA SER A 72 10.99 -5.14 -4.99
C SER A 72 9.66 -4.83 -5.68
N ASP A 73 9.50 -5.21 -6.94
CA ASP A 73 8.25 -5.04 -7.69
C ASP A 73 7.09 -5.81 -7.05
N GLU A 74 7.28 -7.07 -6.67
CA GLU A 74 6.28 -7.84 -5.91
C GLU A 74 5.88 -7.14 -4.62
N ALA A 75 6.86 -6.60 -3.89
CA ALA A 75 6.62 -5.91 -2.63
C ALA A 75 5.83 -4.61 -2.83
N ILE A 76 6.15 -3.84 -3.88
CA ILE A 76 5.46 -2.61 -4.24
C ILE A 76 4.02 -2.91 -4.67
N GLU A 77 3.81 -3.90 -5.54
CA GLU A 77 2.47 -4.29 -5.98
C GLU A 77 1.60 -4.78 -4.83
N ALA A 78 2.17 -5.58 -3.92
CA ALA A 78 1.45 -6.05 -2.74
C ALA A 78 1.06 -4.88 -1.81
N LEU A 79 1.97 -3.92 -1.62
CA LEU A 79 1.72 -2.73 -0.81
C LEU A 79 0.62 -1.86 -1.43
N GLN A 80 0.70 -1.60 -2.74
CA GLN A 80 -0.32 -0.87 -3.49
C GLN A 80 -1.68 -1.53 -3.36
N ASN A 81 -1.77 -2.82 -3.70
CA ASN A 81 -3.03 -3.55 -3.67
C ASN A 81 -3.70 -3.53 -2.30
N TYR A 82 -2.91 -3.67 -1.22
CA TYR A 82 -3.47 -3.68 0.12
C TYR A 82 -3.99 -2.30 0.56
N PHE A 83 -3.23 -1.23 0.32
CA PHE A 83 -3.59 0.10 0.79
C PHE A 83 -4.51 0.88 -0.16
N SER A 84 -4.52 0.57 -1.46
CA SER A 84 -5.51 1.09 -2.41
C SER A 84 -6.90 0.47 -2.19
N ARG A 85 -6.98 -0.80 -1.75
CA ARG A 85 -8.26 -1.49 -1.50
C ARG A 85 -8.90 -1.16 -0.16
N LYS A 86 -8.13 -0.78 0.86
CA LYS A 86 -8.67 -0.43 2.19
C LYS A 86 -9.70 0.72 2.18
N PRO A 87 -9.47 1.87 1.54
CA PRO A 87 -10.48 2.92 1.45
C PRO A 87 -11.69 2.49 0.63
N ALA A 88 -11.53 1.64 -0.39
CA ALA A 88 -12.64 1.10 -1.18
C ALA A 88 -13.53 0.16 -0.33
N MET A 89 -12.96 -0.84 0.35
CA MET A 89 -13.72 -1.74 1.23
C MET A 89 -14.34 -1.02 2.42
N ALA A 90 -13.64 -0.05 3.02
CA ALA A 90 -14.20 0.74 4.12
C ALA A 90 -15.39 1.59 3.66
N ARG A 91 -15.31 2.18 2.45
CA ARG A 91 -16.42 2.93 1.83
C ARG A 91 -17.58 2.01 1.46
N GLU A 92 -17.34 0.83 0.90
CA GLU A 92 -18.39 -0.16 0.61
C GLU A 92 -19.05 -0.65 1.88
N LYS A 93 -18.29 -1.03 2.91
CA LYS A 93 -18.84 -1.40 4.23
C LYS A 93 -19.64 -0.26 4.85
N ALA A 94 -19.15 0.98 4.76
CA ALA A 94 -19.88 2.15 5.24
C ALA A 94 -21.19 2.37 4.46
N LYS A 95 -21.18 2.23 3.13
CA LYS A 95 -22.39 2.30 2.29
C LYS A 95 -23.38 1.19 2.65
N LEU A 96 -22.91 -0.06 2.80
CA LEU A 96 -23.73 -1.20 3.21
C LEU A 96 -24.33 -0.99 4.60
N SER A 97 -23.53 -0.55 5.57
CA SER A 97 -23.97 -0.31 6.95
C SER A 97 -25.00 0.82 7.08
N LYS A 98 -25.01 1.76 6.13
CA LYS A 98 -25.98 2.86 6.06
C LYS A 98 -27.21 2.50 5.22
N ARG A 99 -27.18 1.40 4.46
CA ARG A 99 -28.30 0.97 3.64
C ARG A 99 -29.31 0.24 4.52
N THR A 100 -30.40 0.92 4.83
CA THR A 100 -31.59 0.33 5.44
C THR A 100 -32.66 0.15 4.36
N GLN A 101 -33.41 -0.95 4.42
CA GLN A 101 -34.56 -1.14 3.53
C GLN A 101 -35.62 -0.06 3.84
N LYS A 102 -36.09 0.63 2.81
CA LYS A 102 -37.13 1.65 2.99
C LYS A 102 -38.50 0.98 3.17
N ARG A 103 -39.41 1.63 3.89
CA ARG A 103 -40.73 1.05 4.25
C ARG A 103 -41.58 0.58 3.06
N MET A 104 -41.43 1.22 1.89
CA MET A 104 -42.17 0.91 0.66
C MET A 104 -41.31 0.19 -0.40
N GLU A 105 -40.08 -0.18 -0.04
CA GLU A 105 -39.17 -0.83 -0.97
C GLU A 105 -39.38 -2.35 -0.96
N PRO A 106 -39.60 -2.99 -2.13
CA PRO A 106 -39.65 -4.43 -2.23
C PRO A 106 -38.36 -5.08 -1.73
N LEU A 107 -38.50 -6.16 -0.95
CA LEU A 107 -37.35 -6.89 -0.39
C LEU A 107 -36.40 -7.40 -1.49
N SER A 108 -36.92 -7.77 -2.67
CA SER A 108 -36.12 -8.21 -3.81
C SER A 108 -35.15 -7.15 -4.31
N ASP A 109 -35.56 -5.89 -4.35
CA ASP A 109 -34.73 -4.79 -4.83
C ASP A 109 -33.65 -4.43 -3.80
N TYR A 110 -34.04 -4.41 -2.52
CA TYR A 110 -33.09 -4.23 -1.42
C TYR A 110 -32.01 -5.31 -1.40
N VAL A 111 -32.39 -6.59 -1.55
CA VAL A 111 -31.44 -7.70 -1.56
C VAL A 111 -30.55 -7.66 -2.79
N ARG A 112 -31.10 -7.35 -3.98
CA ARG A 112 -30.33 -7.21 -5.21
C ARG A 112 -29.28 -6.10 -5.09
N GLU A 113 -29.61 -4.95 -4.52
CA GLU A 113 -28.64 -3.86 -4.35
C GLU A 113 -27.62 -4.10 -3.22
N THR A 114 -27.99 -4.87 -2.19
CA THR A 114 -27.15 -5.07 -1.00
C THR A 114 -26.25 -6.31 -1.12
N PHE A 115 -26.66 -7.32 -1.88
CA PHE A 115 -25.99 -8.62 -1.95
C PHE A 115 -25.63 -9.07 -3.37
N ALA A 116 -25.84 -8.25 -4.41
CA ALA A 116 -25.20 -8.49 -5.72
C ALA A 116 -23.70 -8.18 -5.61
N ILE A 117 -22.96 -9.16 -5.10
CA ILE A 117 -21.50 -9.27 -5.17
C ILE A 117 -21.19 -10.33 -6.21
#